data_AF-A0AAE3FED7-F1
#
_entry.id   AF-A0AAE3FED7-F1
#
_cell.length_a   1.000
_cell.length_b   1.000
_cell.length_c   1.000
_cell.angle_alpha   90.00
_cell.angle_beta   90.00
_cell.angle_gamma   90.00
#
_symmetry.space_group_name_H-M   'P 1'
#
loop_
_entity.id
_entity.type
_entity.pdbx_description
1 polymer ?
#
loop_
_entity_poly.entity_id
_entity_poly.type
_entity_poly.pdbx_seq_one_letter_code
_entity_poly.pdbx_strand_id
1 'polypeptide(L)'
;MLIPVSREIFLPVIVWSLALGIISGAVYDIFRIRRAAFRIPGTRFLRGGKGRADTVLTFFEDILFSLFCTSVFILIAYRLSFGLPRWYSAAAYAGGFFLYRETVGVLVMRSAEAIIRALCRAVLFVYRRAICPAYGFIARHIGSFAGKISSRRRAAYTAKYEKHLVLSFTLPESSPPGSGNERKS
;
A
#
# COMPACT_ATOMS: atom_id res chain seq x y z
N MET A 1 51.25 -2.20 7.01
CA MET A 1 52.09 -1.72 5.88
C MET A 1 51.46 -0.43 5.36
N LEU A 2 51.96 0.74 5.77
CA LEU A 2 51.50 2.05 5.27
C LEU A 2 52.23 2.30 3.94
N ILE A 3 51.59 1.97 2.83
CA ILE A 3 52.13 2.28 1.50
C ILE A 3 52.13 3.81 1.38
N PRO A 4 53.28 4.47 1.13
CA PRO A 4 53.31 5.93 0.96
C PRO A 4 52.41 6.30 -0.21
N VAL A 5 51.34 7.04 0.09
CA VAL A 5 50.40 7.49 -0.93
C VAL A 5 50.93 8.82 -1.47
N SER A 6 51.29 8.86 -2.74
CA SER A 6 51.60 10.11 -3.43
C SER A 6 50.36 11.01 -3.44
N ARG A 7 50.53 12.29 -3.11
CA ARG A 7 49.41 13.26 -3.04
C ARG A 7 48.64 13.34 -4.36
N GLU A 8 49.35 13.16 -5.48
CA GLU A 8 48.81 13.14 -6.84
C GLU A 8 47.78 12.03 -7.09
N ILE A 9 47.89 10.88 -6.40
CA ILE A 9 46.96 9.75 -6.55
C ILE A 9 45.86 9.82 -5.48
N PHE A 10 46.17 10.35 -4.30
CA PHE A 10 45.24 10.39 -3.18
C PHE A 10 44.00 11.26 -3.44
N LEU A 11 44.22 12.51 -3.88
CA LEU A 11 43.15 13.48 -4.12
C LEU A 11 42.13 13.01 -5.18
N PRO A 12 42.54 12.56 -6.38
CA PRO A 12 41.58 12.11 -7.39
C PRO A 12 40.80 10.87 -6.93
N VAL A 13 41.44 9.93 -6.23
CA VAL A 13 40.75 8.75 -5.69
C VAL A 13 39.63 9.17 -4.75
N ILE A 14 39.88 10.13 -3.85
CA ILE A 14 38.88 10.61 -2.90
C ILE A 14 37.75 11.33 -3.61
N VAL A 15 38.07 12.27 -4.51
CA VAL A 15 37.05 13.07 -5.21
C VAL A 15 36.14 12.18 -6.05
N TRP A 16 36.71 11.25 -6.83
CA TRP A 16 35.92 10.30 -7.63
C TRP A 16 35.11 9.35 -6.76
N SER A 17 35.68 8.84 -5.67
CA SER A 17 34.95 7.97 -4.74
C SER A 17 33.77 8.70 -4.10
N LEU A 18 33.96 9.96 -3.71
CA LEU A 18 32.92 10.81 -3.12
C LEU A 18 31.83 11.12 -4.15
N ALA A 19 32.20 11.51 -5.38
CA ALA A 19 31.25 11.77 -6.46
C ALA A 19 30.40 10.53 -6.80
N LEU A 20 31.02 9.35 -6.86
CA LEU A 20 30.29 8.10 -7.12
C LEU A 20 29.41 7.69 -5.93
N GLY A 21 29.83 7.98 -4.70
CA GLY A 21 28.99 7.83 -3.51
C GLY A 21 27.72 8.71 -3.60
N ILE A 22 27.86 9.96 -4.04
CA ILE A 22 26.74 10.88 -4.29
C ILE A 22 25.79 10.30 -5.36
N ILE A 23 26.33 9.81 -6.48
CA ILE A 23 25.52 9.23 -7.57
C ILE A 23 24.75 8.00 -7.08
N SER A 24 25.40 7.11 -6.33
CA SER A 24 24.72 5.97 -5.70
C SER A 24 23.63 6.39 -4.72
N GLY A 25 23.84 7.52 -4.02
CA GLY A 25 22.81 8.16 -3.20
C GLY A 25 21.57 8.56 -4.01
N ALA A 26 21.78 9.17 -5.19
CA ALA A 26 20.70 9.54 -6.08
C ALA A 26 19.95 8.31 -6.63
N VAL A 27 20.66 7.24 -6.96
CA VAL A 27 20.03 5.96 -7.36
C VAL A 27 19.21 5.38 -6.21
N TYR A 28 19.71 5.46 -4.97
CA TYR A 28 19.00 4.99 -3.78
C TYR A 28 17.69 5.74 -3.53
N ASP A 29 17.62 7.04 -3.87
CA ASP A 29 16.38 7.81 -3.73
C ASP A 29 15.22 7.23 -4.55
N ILE A 30 15.47 6.58 -5.69
CA ILE A 30 14.41 5.94 -6.50
C ILE A 30 13.69 4.88 -5.66
N PHE A 31 14.46 4.00 -5.01
CA PHE A 31 13.93 2.95 -4.13
C PHE A 31 13.28 3.55 -2.87
N ARG A 32 13.81 4.66 -2.37
CA ARG A 32 13.28 5.37 -1.20
C ARG A 32 11.93 6.04 -1.49
N ILE A 33 11.79 6.72 -2.63
CA ILE A 33 10.54 7.34 -3.10
C ILE A 33 9.47 6.26 -3.29
N ARG A 34 9.85 5.14 -3.93
CA ARG A 34 8.96 3.99 -4.10
C ARG A 34 8.43 3.52 -2.74
N ARG A 35 9.32 3.32 -1.75
CA ARG A 35 8.96 2.96 -0.37
C ARG A 35 8.06 3.99 0.31
N ALA A 36 8.30 5.28 0.13
CA ALA A 36 7.44 6.33 0.68
C ALA A 36 6.05 6.35 0.04
N ALA A 37 5.94 6.10 -1.26
CA ALA A 37 4.66 5.98 -1.95
C ALA A 37 3.76 4.89 -1.33
N PHE A 38 4.36 3.79 -0.84
CA PHE A 38 3.66 2.73 -0.13
C PHE A 38 3.24 3.08 1.30
N ARG A 39 3.89 4.06 1.93
CA ARG A 39 3.62 4.43 3.34
C ARG A 39 2.47 5.42 3.48
N ILE A 40 2.13 6.15 2.43
CA ILE A 40 1.12 7.21 2.47
C ILE A 40 -0.29 6.57 2.57
N PRO A 41 -1.08 6.85 3.62
CA PRO A 41 -2.36 6.18 3.87
C PRO A 41 -3.41 6.37 2.76
N GLY A 42 -3.30 7.44 1.95
CA GLY A 42 -4.20 7.71 0.82
C GLY A 42 -4.06 6.75 -0.37
N THR A 43 -2.91 6.06 -0.52
CA THR A 43 -2.73 5.05 -1.58
C THR A 43 -3.34 3.70 -1.23
N ARG A 44 -3.68 3.47 0.06
CA ARG A 44 -4.29 2.22 0.54
C ARG A 44 -5.60 1.89 -0.17
N PHE A 45 -6.38 2.92 -0.52
CA PHE A 45 -7.63 2.77 -1.25
C PHE A 45 -7.43 2.29 -2.69
N LEU A 46 -6.33 2.67 -3.34
CA LEU A 46 -6.02 2.31 -4.73
C LEU A 46 -5.35 0.94 -4.86
N ARG A 47 -4.68 0.46 -3.81
CA ARG A 47 -3.70 -0.62 -3.95
C ARG A 47 -3.97 -1.87 -3.11
N GLY A 48 -5.11 -1.94 -2.41
CA GLY A 48 -5.61 -3.20 -1.86
C GLY A 48 -4.67 -3.85 -0.84
N GLY A 49 -4.39 -3.16 0.27
CA GLY A 49 -3.69 -3.73 1.43
C GLY A 49 -2.18 -3.90 1.28
N LYS A 50 -1.48 -4.03 2.42
CA LYS A 50 -0.05 -4.27 2.50
C LYS A 50 0.19 -5.78 2.38
N GLY A 51 0.66 -6.23 1.23
CA GLY A 51 0.79 -7.67 0.92
C GLY A 51 2.17 -8.23 1.27
N ARG A 52 2.28 -9.56 1.41
CA ARG A 52 3.57 -10.27 1.48
C ARG A 52 4.48 -9.94 0.28
N ALA A 53 3.89 -9.64 -0.88
CA ALA A 53 4.60 -9.25 -2.09
C ALA A 53 5.45 -7.96 -1.91
N ASP A 54 4.99 -7.00 -1.09
CA ASP A 54 5.72 -5.74 -0.88
C ASP A 54 7.04 -5.98 -0.11
N THR A 55 7.02 -6.90 0.86
CA THR A 55 8.21 -7.28 1.61
C THR A 55 9.22 -7.99 0.71
N VAL A 56 8.76 -8.94 -0.11
CA VAL A 56 9.61 -9.66 -1.07
C VAL A 56 10.22 -8.68 -2.07
N LEU A 57 9.41 -7.75 -2.59
CA LEU A 57 9.88 -6.75 -3.54
C LEU A 57 10.89 -5.78 -2.92
N THR A 58 10.75 -5.43 -1.64
CA THR A 58 11.74 -4.59 -0.92
C THR A 58 13.04 -5.36 -0.72
N PHE A 59 12.97 -6.65 -0.41
CA PHE A 59 14.13 -7.51 -0.27
C PHE A 59 14.96 -7.61 -1.56
N PHE A 60 14.30 -7.84 -2.70
CA PHE A 60 14.97 -7.86 -4.00
C PHE A 60 15.59 -6.51 -4.37
N GLU A 61 14.97 -5.39 -4.01
CA GLU A 61 15.57 -4.07 -4.23
C GLU A 61 16.82 -3.85 -3.40
N ASP A 62 16.81 -4.22 -2.12
CA ASP A 62 17.97 -4.05 -1.25
C ASP A 62 19.14 -4.94 -1.73
N ILE A 63 18.87 -6.17 -2.23
CA ILE A 63 19.87 -7.01 -2.91
C ILE A 63 20.40 -6.32 -4.16
N LEU A 64 19.53 -5.88 -5.06
CA LEU A 64 19.93 -5.26 -6.33
C LEU A 64 20.78 -4.01 -6.08
N PHE A 65 20.41 -3.21 -5.08
CA PHE A 65 21.16 -2.02 -4.68
C PHE A 65 22.52 -2.36 -4.07
N SER A 66 22.61 -3.38 -3.21
CA SER A 66 23.90 -3.81 -2.65
C SER A 66 24.84 -4.34 -3.74
N LEU A 67 24.33 -5.07 -4.73
CA LEU A 67 25.08 -5.53 -5.90
C LEU A 67 25.56 -4.36 -6.75
N PHE A 68 24.70 -3.38 -7.00
CA PHE A 68 25.06 -2.15 -7.73
C PHE A 68 26.18 -1.39 -7.01
N CYS A 69 26.02 -1.13 -5.71
CA CYS A 69 27.00 -0.43 -4.87
C CYS A 69 28.35 -1.14 -4.87
N THR A 70 28.34 -2.46 -4.69
CA THR A 70 29.56 -3.29 -4.70
C THR A 70 30.24 -3.27 -6.08
N SER A 71 29.47 -3.36 -7.15
CA SER A 71 29.99 -3.31 -8.53
C SER A 71 30.67 -1.96 -8.81
N VAL A 72 30.03 -0.84 -8.45
CA VAL A 72 30.61 0.50 -8.60
C VAL A 72 31.91 0.62 -7.78
N PHE A 73 31.91 0.10 -6.55
CA PHE A 73 33.10 0.13 -5.70
C PHE A 73 34.26 -0.69 -6.27
N ILE A 74 34.00 -1.89 -6.80
CA ILE A 74 35.02 -2.74 -7.44
C ILE A 74 35.60 -2.04 -8.67
N LEU A 75 34.75 -1.42 -9.50
CA LEU A 75 35.21 -0.67 -10.68
C LEU A 75 36.13 0.49 -10.31
N ILE A 76 35.81 1.23 -9.25
CA ILE A 76 36.67 2.29 -8.69
C ILE A 76 38.00 1.71 -8.20
N ALA A 77 37.95 0.64 -7.41
CA ALA A 77 39.16 0.01 -6.87
C ALA A 77 40.08 -0.50 -8.00
N TYR A 78 39.49 -1.06 -9.06
CA TYR A 78 40.23 -1.52 -10.23
C TYR A 78 40.85 -0.35 -11.02
N ARG A 79 40.05 0.67 -11.34
CA ARG A 79 40.50 1.82 -12.15
C ARG A 79 41.51 2.72 -11.45
N LEU A 80 41.31 3.00 -10.16
CA LEU A 80 42.04 4.05 -9.44
C LEU A 80 43.04 3.51 -8.42
N SER A 81 42.93 2.25 -8.02
CA SER A 81 43.81 1.63 -7.03
C SER A 81 44.50 0.35 -7.53
N PHE A 82 44.51 0.12 -8.85
CA PHE A 82 45.09 -1.07 -9.49
C PHE A 82 44.55 -2.39 -8.90
N GLY A 83 43.29 -2.39 -8.47
CA GLY A 83 42.64 -3.55 -7.85
C GLY A 83 42.89 -3.72 -6.35
N LEU A 84 43.69 -2.86 -5.71
CA LEU A 84 43.90 -2.89 -4.26
C LEU A 84 42.79 -2.13 -3.54
N PRO A 85 41.97 -2.77 -2.70
CA PRO A 85 40.94 -2.08 -1.92
C PRO A 85 41.62 -1.22 -0.84
N ARG A 86 41.32 0.09 -0.85
CA ARG A 86 41.88 1.06 0.11
C ARG A 86 40.79 1.57 1.03
N TRP A 87 41.07 1.64 2.33
CA TRP A 87 40.07 2.03 3.32
C TRP A 87 39.56 3.46 3.12
N TYR A 88 40.41 4.38 2.65
CA TYR A 88 40.04 5.79 2.45
C TYR A 88 39.12 6.01 1.25
N SER A 89 39.19 5.17 0.20
CA SER A 89 38.24 5.24 -0.93
C SER A 89 36.87 4.72 -0.50
N ALA A 90 36.82 3.66 0.30
CA ALA A 90 35.59 3.17 0.92
C ALA A 90 34.97 4.23 1.85
N ALA A 91 35.78 4.88 2.68
CA ALA A 91 35.32 5.95 3.56
C ALA A 91 34.80 7.17 2.78
N ALA A 92 35.51 7.60 1.73
CA ALA A 92 35.08 8.70 0.87
C ALA A 92 33.77 8.38 0.13
N TYR A 93 33.62 7.16 -0.36
CA TYR A 93 32.40 6.69 -1.02
C TYR A 93 31.20 6.68 -0.06
N ALA A 94 31.36 6.08 1.13
CA ALA A 94 30.34 6.09 2.17
C ALA A 94 30.00 7.52 2.62
N GLY A 95 31.01 8.38 2.74
CA GLY A 95 30.86 9.81 3.04
C GLY A 95 30.04 10.55 1.99
N GLY A 96 30.33 10.35 0.70
CA GLY A 96 29.57 10.95 -0.40
C GLY A 96 28.11 10.50 -0.42
N PHE A 97 27.86 9.20 -0.19
CA PHE A 97 26.50 8.67 -0.06
C PHE A 97 25.74 9.31 1.10
N PHE A 98 26.37 9.42 2.27
CA PHE A 98 25.75 10.01 3.45
C PHE A 98 25.50 11.51 3.27
N LEU A 99 26.47 12.24 2.71
CA LEU A 99 26.34 13.67 2.40
C LEU A 99 25.14 13.93 1.49
N TYR A 100 24.99 13.15 0.41
CA TYR A 100 23.84 13.28 -0.48
C TYR A 100 22.53 12.95 0.25
N ARG A 101 22.50 11.88 1.05
CA ARG A 101 21.30 11.41 1.75
C ARG A 101 20.74 12.44 2.72
N GLU A 102 21.60 13.12 3.46
CA GLU A 102 21.21 14.14 4.44
C GLU A 102 20.88 15.49 3.80
N THR A 103 21.46 15.81 2.64
CA THR A 103 21.24 17.08 1.93
C THR A 103 20.12 16.97 0.89
N VAL A 104 20.49 16.63 -0.34
CA VAL A 104 19.60 16.59 -1.51
C VAL A 104 18.53 15.52 -1.34
N GLY A 105 18.89 14.37 -0.75
CA GLY A 105 17.95 13.26 -0.53
C GLY A 105 16.76 13.63 0.37
N VAL A 106 16.94 14.55 1.33
CA VAL A 106 15.82 15.05 2.14
C VAL A 106 14.88 15.91 1.31
N LEU A 107 15.43 16.76 0.44
CA LEU A 107 14.64 17.63 -0.43
C LEU A 107 13.85 16.83 -1.46
N VAL A 108 14.51 15.86 -2.11
CA VAL A 108 13.90 14.95 -3.09
C VAL A 108 12.78 14.13 -2.46
N MET A 109 12.96 13.64 -1.24
CA MET A 109 11.90 12.91 -0.55
C MET A 109 10.71 13.79 -0.19
N ARG A 110 10.95 15.01 0.30
CA ARG A 110 9.86 15.95 0.62
C ARG A 110 9.06 16.35 -0.63
N SER A 111 9.74 16.59 -1.75
CA SER A 111 9.08 16.92 -3.01
C SER A 111 8.28 15.73 -3.55
N ALA A 112 8.86 14.54 -3.54
CA ALA A 112 8.17 13.32 -3.95
C ALA A 112 6.92 13.04 -3.10
N GLU A 113 7.00 13.17 -1.77
CA GLU A 113 5.84 13.03 -0.89
C GLU A 113 4.77 14.09 -1.13
N ALA A 114 5.15 15.32 -1.48
CA ALA A 114 4.20 16.36 -1.85
C ALA A 114 3.48 16.01 -3.16
N ILE A 115 4.20 15.54 -4.17
CA ILE A 115 3.66 15.12 -5.46
C ILE A 115 2.71 13.94 -5.28
N ILE A 116 3.12 12.89 -4.54
CA ILE A 116 2.28 11.71 -4.31
C ILE A 116 1.00 12.11 -3.55
N ARG A 117 1.10 12.97 -2.53
CA ARG A 117 -0.10 13.47 -1.82
C ARG A 117 -1.01 14.31 -2.71
N ALA A 118 -0.46 15.09 -3.63
CA ALA A 118 -1.25 15.84 -4.60
C ALA A 118 -1.99 14.89 -5.55
N LEU A 119 -1.30 13.88 -6.07
CA LEU A 119 -1.89 12.86 -6.93
C LEU A 119 -3.00 12.08 -6.21
N CYS A 120 -2.76 11.61 -4.99
CA CYS A 120 -3.79 10.92 -4.19
C CYS A 120 -5.02 11.81 -3.95
N ARG A 121 -4.81 13.10 -3.65
CA ARG A 121 -5.92 14.05 -3.49
C ARG A 121 -6.70 14.23 -4.77
N ALA A 122 -6.03 14.33 -5.93
CA ALA A 122 -6.69 14.43 -7.22
C ALA A 122 -7.52 13.17 -7.52
N VAL A 123 -6.97 11.98 -7.30
CA VAL A 123 -7.70 10.72 -7.53
C VAL A 123 -8.89 10.58 -6.56
N LEU A 124 -8.71 10.90 -5.28
CA LEU A 124 -9.81 10.91 -4.30
C LEU A 124 -10.88 11.94 -4.64
N PHE A 125 -10.49 13.10 -5.17
CA PHE A 125 -11.41 14.13 -5.62
C PHE A 125 -12.27 13.61 -6.78
N VAL A 126 -11.65 13.00 -7.80
CA VAL A 126 -12.36 12.36 -8.91
C VAL A 126 -13.28 11.24 -8.42
N TYR A 127 -12.78 10.36 -7.54
CA TYR A 127 -13.55 9.26 -6.97
C TYR A 127 -14.78 9.77 -6.20
N ARG A 128 -14.61 10.75 -5.31
CA ARG A 128 -15.73 11.35 -4.56
C ARG A 128 -16.70 12.10 -5.46
N ARG A 129 -16.22 12.76 -6.51
CA ARG A 129 -17.06 13.56 -7.41
C ARG A 129 -17.84 12.70 -8.40
N ALA A 130 -17.28 11.57 -8.87
CA ALA A 130 -17.90 10.73 -9.89
C ALA A 130 -18.60 9.48 -9.32
N ILE A 131 -17.95 8.76 -8.39
CA ILE A 131 -18.39 7.41 -7.98
C ILE A 131 -19.34 7.46 -6.78
N CYS A 132 -19.08 8.30 -5.76
CA CYS A 132 -19.99 8.44 -4.62
C CYS A 132 -21.42 8.88 -4.99
N PRO A 133 -21.65 9.88 -5.86
CA PRO A 133 -23.02 10.24 -6.23
C PRO A 133 -23.70 9.14 -7.06
N ALA A 134 -22.96 8.46 -7.95
CA ALA A 134 -23.49 7.35 -8.74
C ALA A 134 -23.92 6.17 -7.86
N TYR A 135 -23.09 5.78 -6.88
CA TYR A 135 -23.42 4.70 -5.95
C TYR A 135 -24.58 5.07 -5.03
N GLY A 136 -24.62 6.32 -4.55
CA GLY A 136 -25.75 6.85 -3.79
C GLY A 136 -27.06 6.80 -4.58
N PHE A 137 -27.02 7.13 -5.87
CA PHE A 137 -28.20 7.08 -6.75
C PHE A 137 -28.73 5.65 -6.95
N ILE A 138 -27.82 4.71 -7.22
CA ILE A 138 -28.14 3.28 -7.41
C ILE A 138 -28.70 2.68 -6.11
N ALA A 139 -28.05 2.93 -4.97
CA ALA A 139 -28.50 2.44 -3.68
C ALA A 139 -29.89 2.98 -3.30
N ARG A 140 -30.18 4.24 -3.64
CA ARG A 140 -31.50 4.86 -3.39
C ARG A 140 -32.59 4.22 -4.24
N HIS A 141 -32.31 3.89 -5.50
CA HIS A 141 -33.26 3.19 -6.37
C HIS A 141 -33.53 1.74 -5.93
N ILE A 142 -32.50 1.00 -5.56
CA ILE A 142 -32.65 -0.37 -5.06
C ILE A 142 -33.40 -0.38 -3.72
N GLY A 143 -33.08 0.55 -2.81
CA GLY A 143 -33.79 0.71 -1.54
C GLY A 143 -35.28 1.05 -1.72
N SER A 144 -35.61 1.91 -2.69
CA SER A 144 -37.00 2.23 -3.01
C SER A 144 -37.77 1.05 -3.61
N PHE A 145 -37.12 0.20 -4.41
CA PHE A 145 -37.71 -1.02 -4.95
C PHE A 145 -37.92 -2.10 -3.88
N ALA A 146 -36.91 -2.33 -3.04
CA ALA A 146 -37.00 -3.26 -1.92
C ALA A 146 -38.08 -2.85 -0.91
N GLY A 147 -38.23 -1.55 -0.63
CA GLY A 147 -39.28 -0.99 0.22
C GLY A 147 -40.70 -1.18 -0.34
N LYS A 148 -40.87 -1.10 -1.67
CA LYS A 148 -42.16 -1.39 -2.33
C LYS A 148 -42.53 -2.87 -2.31
N ILE A 149 -41.53 -3.76 -2.39
CA ILE A 149 -41.75 -5.21 -2.32
C ILE A 149 -42.07 -5.65 -0.89
N SER A 150 -41.37 -5.11 0.11
CA SER A 150 -41.58 -5.46 1.52
C SER A 150 -42.93 -4.96 2.06
N SER A 151 -43.38 -3.78 1.62
CA SER A 151 -44.71 -3.24 1.96
C SER A 151 -45.85 -4.07 1.35
N ARG A 152 -45.72 -4.53 0.10
CA ARG A 152 -46.68 -5.47 -0.51
C ARG A 152 -46.73 -6.82 0.21
N ARG A 153 -45.58 -7.35 0.64
CA ARG A 153 -45.55 -8.58 1.46
C ARG A 153 -46.21 -8.37 2.82
N ARG A 154 -45.92 -7.27 3.52
CA ARG A 154 -46.57 -6.96 4.81
C ARG A 154 -48.08 -6.82 4.69
N ALA A 155 -48.59 -6.17 3.66
CA ALA A 155 -50.03 -6.06 3.39
C ALA A 155 -50.69 -7.44 3.14
N ALA A 156 -49.99 -8.34 2.44
CA ALA A 156 -50.47 -9.71 2.23
C ALA A 156 -50.44 -10.55 3.52
N TYR A 157 -49.44 -10.35 4.40
CA TYR A 157 -49.39 -11.00 5.71
C TYR A 157 -50.51 -10.51 6.64
N THR A 158 -50.78 -9.20 6.71
CA THR A 158 -51.89 -8.66 7.51
C THR A 158 -53.25 -9.16 7.02
N ALA A 159 -53.47 -9.21 5.70
CA ALA A 159 -54.71 -9.75 5.13
C ALA A 159 -54.88 -11.25 5.40
N LYS A 160 -53.78 -12.02 5.48
CA LYS A 160 -53.83 -13.46 5.81
C LYS A 160 -54.14 -13.68 7.30
N TYR A 161 -53.56 -12.87 8.18
CA TYR A 161 -53.85 -12.91 9.62
C TYR A 161 -55.27 -12.49 9.95
N GLU A 162 -55.78 -11.44 9.30
CA GLU A 162 -57.15 -10.94 9.49
C GLU A 162 -58.19 -12.00 9.10
N LYS A 163 -57.96 -12.72 7.99
CA LYS A 163 -58.79 -13.87 7.59
C LYS A 163 -58.75 -15.01 8.62
N HIS A 164 -57.58 -15.33 9.16
CA HIS A 164 -57.46 -16.35 10.21
C HIS A 164 -58.22 -15.94 11.47
N LEU A 165 -58.14 -14.66 11.86
CA LEU A 165 -58.80 -14.12 13.05
C LEU A 165 -60.34 -14.17 12.93
N VAL A 166 -60.87 -13.78 11.78
CA VAL A 166 -62.32 -13.84 11.49
C VAL A 166 -62.80 -15.29 11.45
N LEU A 167 -62.03 -16.20 10.85
CA LEU A 167 -62.37 -17.62 10.78
C LEU A 167 -62.47 -18.27 12.18
N SER A 168 -61.55 -17.92 13.09
CA SER A 168 -61.58 -18.35 14.50
C SER A 168 -62.73 -17.76 15.31
N PHE A 169 -63.28 -16.62 14.89
CA PHE A 169 -64.41 -15.98 15.56
C PHE A 169 -65.76 -16.54 15.06
N THR A 170 -65.83 -17.01 13.81
CA THR A 170 -67.05 -17.56 13.19
C THR A 170 -67.30 -19.04 13.45
N LEU A 171 -66.30 -19.79 13.90
CA LEU A 171 -66.48 -21.19 14.31
C LEU A 171 -66.80 -21.22 15.81
N PRO A 172 -67.99 -21.69 16.24
CA PRO A 172 -68.19 -21.97 17.65
C PRO A 172 -67.27 -23.12 18.03
N GLU A 173 -66.57 -22.95 19.15
CA GLU A 173 -65.60 -23.87 19.73
C GLU A 173 -66.23 -25.27 19.92
N SER A 174 -66.07 -26.13 18.91
CA SER A 174 -66.34 -27.56 19.08
C SER A 174 -65.09 -28.18 19.68
N SER A 175 -65.22 -28.51 20.96
CA SER A 175 -64.36 -29.25 21.91
C SER A 175 -63.15 -30.03 21.35
N PRO A 176 -62.04 -30.10 22.11
CA PRO A 176 -60.83 -30.80 21.68
C PRO A 176 -61.02 -32.32 21.69
N PRO A 177 -60.48 -33.10 20.73
CA PRO A 177 -60.41 -34.54 20.86
C PRO A 177 -59.23 -34.91 21.77
N GLY A 178 -59.53 -35.71 22.79
CA GLY A 178 -58.62 -36.06 23.87
C GLY A 178 -57.47 -37.00 23.48
N SER A 179 -56.45 -36.97 24.36
CA SER A 179 -55.76 -38.12 24.94
C SER A 179 -55.88 -39.46 24.17
N GLY A 180 -54.85 -39.78 23.39
CA GLY A 180 -54.67 -41.10 22.77
C GLY A 180 -53.19 -41.46 22.70
N ASN A 181 -52.70 -42.05 23.78
CA ASN A 181 -51.39 -42.66 23.94
C ASN A 181 -51.29 -43.93 23.08
N GLU A 182 -50.40 -44.00 22.09
CA GLU A 182 -49.89 -45.29 21.60
C GLU A 182 -48.40 -45.22 21.22
N ARG A 183 -47.63 -46.08 21.91
CA ARG A 183 -46.24 -46.46 21.65
C ARG A 183 -46.10 -47.19 20.31
N LYS A 184 -44.92 -47.08 19.71
CA LYS A 184 -44.15 -48.12 18.97
C LYS A 184 -42.84 -47.44 18.57
N SER A 185 -41.70 -47.70 19.23
CA SER A 185 -40.83 -48.89 19.13
C SER A 185 -40.52 -49.33 17.71
#